data_AF-A0A818IXI5-F1
#
_entry.id   AF-A0A818IXI5-F1
#
_cell.length_a   1.000
_cell.length_b   1.000
_cell.length_c   1.000
_cell.angle_alpha   90.00
_cell.angle_beta   90.00
_cell.angle_gamma   90.00
#
_symmetry.space_group_name_H-M   'P 1'
#
loop_
_entity.id
_entity.type
_entity.pdbx_description
1 polymer ?
#
loop_
_entity_poly.entity_id
_entity_poly.type
_entity_poly.pdbx_seq_one_letter_code
_entity_poly.pdbx_strand_id
1 'polypeptide(L)'
;MHYVLCSSLTVGASGINVQNNIFDGCLDSMAYFAQAKKATEVLDDATNVAYLSFDNNNLLDSGPLLINGTGMNYSFTSSGRVNQCLTLSGTSSYVQITGLRRLGINDWPYTFAIWIYPKINSFGTIIYLSIEISPTTPTFSWCLPVMGFT
;
A
#
# COMPACT_ATOMS: atom_id res chain seq x y z
N MET A 1 -31.98 12.79 20.88
CA MET A 1 -31.97 13.55 19.61
C MET A 1 -30.76 14.47 19.65
N HIS A 2 -29.59 13.97 19.21
CA HIS A 2 -28.36 14.76 19.16
C HIS A 2 -28.20 15.27 17.74
N TYR A 3 -28.36 16.57 17.54
CA TYR A 3 -27.98 17.24 16.30
C TYR A 3 -26.50 17.60 16.39
N VAL A 4 -25.70 17.14 15.43
CA VAL A 4 -24.43 17.79 15.11
C VAL A 4 -24.70 18.61 13.85
N LEU A 5 -24.75 19.93 14.04
CA LEU A 5 -24.74 20.89 12.93
C LEU A 5 -23.39 20.77 12.24
N CYS A 6 -23.35 20.16 11.06
CA CYS A 6 -22.18 20.23 10.20
C CYS A 6 -22.13 21.64 9.60
N SER A 7 -21.37 22.53 10.24
CA SER A 7 -20.88 23.73 9.58
C SER A 7 -20.09 23.32 8.35
N SER A 8 -20.25 24.02 7.22
CA SER A 8 -19.47 23.80 6.01
C SER A 8 -17.97 23.74 6.31
N LEU A 9 -17.33 22.60 6.04
CA LEU A 9 -15.88 22.45 6.11
C LEU A 9 -15.28 22.92 4.78
N THR A 10 -14.59 24.06 4.80
CA THR A 10 -13.82 24.52 3.63
C THR A 10 -12.35 24.16 3.83
N VAL A 11 -11.89 23.13 3.13
CA VAL A 11 -10.47 22.74 3.10
C VAL A 11 -9.74 23.64 2.12
N GLY A 12 -8.68 24.32 2.58
CA GLY A 12 -7.90 25.28 1.76
C GLY A 12 -8.42 26.71 1.71
N ALA A 13 -9.45 27.07 2.50
CA ALA A 13 -9.86 28.47 2.61
C ALA A 13 -9.00 29.25 3.61
N SER A 14 -8.36 30.31 3.15
CA SER A 14 -7.90 31.36 4.06
C SER A 14 -9.13 32.12 4.55
N GLY A 15 -9.46 32.03 5.84
CA GLY A 15 -10.49 32.88 6.45
C GLY A 15 -10.18 34.38 6.37
N ILE A 16 -8.98 34.76 5.89
CA ILE A 16 -8.53 36.11 5.59
C ILE A 16 -7.63 36.01 4.34
N ASN A 17 -8.01 36.67 3.23
CA ASN A 17 -7.25 36.73 1.96
C ASN A 17 -5.85 37.35 2.14
N VAL A 18 -4.88 36.59 2.61
CA VAL A 18 -3.45 36.89 2.49
C VAL A 18 -2.76 35.67 1.90
N GLN A 19 -2.21 35.82 0.69
CA GLN A 19 -1.71 34.78 -0.21
C GLN A 19 -0.51 33.94 0.30
N ASN A 20 -0.17 33.98 1.59
CA ASN A 20 1.12 33.48 2.08
C ASN A 20 1.06 32.17 2.87
N ASN A 21 -0.10 31.51 2.98
CA ASN A 21 -0.24 30.25 3.73
C ASN A 21 -0.61 29.07 2.81
N ILE A 22 0.17 28.87 1.76
CA ILE A 22 -0.01 27.74 0.82
C ILE A 22 0.80 26.55 1.36
N PHE A 23 0.16 25.39 1.46
CA PHE A 23 0.87 24.14 1.75
C PHE A 23 1.72 23.75 0.54
N ASP A 24 3.04 23.71 0.72
CA ASP A 24 4.00 23.18 -0.25
C ASP A 24 4.45 21.80 0.21
N GLY A 25 3.76 20.76 -0.27
CA GLY A 25 4.03 19.38 0.10
C GLY A 25 3.11 18.40 -0.61
N CYS A 26 3.21 17.12 -0.25
CA CYS A 26 2.35 16.07 -0.77
C CYS A 26 1.23 15.75 0.24
N LEU A 27 -0.02 15.91 -0.18
CA LEU A 27 -1.20 15.33 0.49
C LEU A 27 -1.57 14.05 -0.25
N ASP A 28 -1.87 13.00 0.51
CA ASP A 28 -2.24 11.69 -0.05
C ASP A 28 -3.74 11.42 0.22
N SER A 29 -4.10 11.20 1.48
CA SER A 29 -5.48 10.97 1.92
C SER A 29 -5.94 12.02 2.95
N MET A 30 -7.18 12.50 2.78
CA MET A 30 -7.87 13.35 3.76
C MET A 30 -9.23 12.73 4.09
N ALA A 31 -9.47 12.49 5.37
CA ALA A 31 -10.71 11.93 5.88
C ALA A 31 -11.21 12.69 7.10
N TYR A 32 -12.52 12.70 7.30
CA TYR A 32 -13.18 13.26 8.47
C TYR A 32 -13.82 12.13 9.29
N PHE A 33 -13.59 12.15 10.61
CA PHE A 33 -14.14 11.17 11.53
C PHE A 33 -14.98 11.88 12.59
N ALA A 34 -16.24 11.46 12.75
CA ALA A 34 -17.15 12.03 13.74
C ALA A 34 -16.88 11.55 15.18
N GLN A 35 -15.87 10.72 15.39
CA GLN A 35 -15.46 10.17 16.67
C GLN A 35 -13.94 10.26 16.84
N ALA A 36 -13.48 10.36 18.08
CA ALA A 36 -12.06 10.36 18.39
C ALA A 36 -11.45 8.99 18.10
N LYS A 37 -10.37 8.96 17.30
CA LYS A 37 -9.60 7.75 17.02
C LYS A 37 -8.73 7.35 18.21
N LYS A 38 -8.53 6.06 18.38
CA LYS A 38 -7.53 5.50 19.30
C LYS A 38 -6.13 5.70 18.74
N ALA A 39 -5.13 5.71 19.63
CA ALA A 39 -3.73 5.84 19.24
C ALA A 39 -3.29 4.79 18.21
N THR A 40 -3.79 3.56 18.31
CA THR A 40 -3.51 2.48 17.35
C THR A 40 -4.09 2.77 15.97
N GLU A 41 -5.31 3.28 15.89
CA GLU A 41 -5.95 3.62 14.61
C GLU A 41 -5.28 4.83 13.96
N VAL A 42 -4.72 5.75 14.75
CA VAL A 42 -3.92 6.87 14.23
C VAL A 42 -2.58 6.36 13.69
N LEU A 43 -1.94 5.43 14.41
CA LEU A 43 -0.67 4.84 13.99
C LEU A 43 -0.84 4.02 12.71
N ASP A 44 -1.89 3.21 12.62
CA ASP A 44 -2.18 2.39 11.44
C ASP A 44 -2.43 3.28 10.22
N ASP A 45 -3.27 4.32 10.33
CA ASP A 45 -3.49 5.28 9.24
C ASP A 45 -2.21 6.02 8.82
N ALA A 46 -1.31 6.30 9.76
CA ALA A 46 -0.10 7.07 9.50
C ALA A 46 1.04 6.22 8.90
N THR A 47 1.02 4.90 9.08
CA THR A 47 2.15 4.01 8.71
C THR A 47 1.79 3.02 7.62
N ASN A 48 0.51 2.66 7.47
CA ASN A 48 0.08 1.69 6.49
C ASN A 48 -0.12 2.35 5.11
N VAL A 49 0.79 2.04 4.18
CA VAL A 49 0.77 2.60 2.82
C VAL A 49 -0.08 1.77 1.87
N ALA A 50 0.01 0.44 1.95
CA ALA A 50 -0.77 -0.47 1.14
C ALA A 50 -0.94 -1.80 1.88
N TYR A 51 -2.17 -2.31 1.92
CA TYR A 51 -2.53 -3.52 2.63
C TYR A 51 -3.46 -4.40 1.80
N LEU A 52 -2.91 -5.48 1.25
CA LEU A 52 -3.68 -6.49 0.53
C LEU A 52 -4.07 -7.61 1.51
N SER A 53 -5.33 -7.62 1.94
CA SER A 53 -5.87 -8.67 2.83
C SER A 53 -6.11 -10.00 2.10
N PHE A 54 -6.37 -9.94 0.79
CA PHE A 54 -6.87 -11.04 -0.05
C PHE A 54 -8.25 -11.58 0.33
N ASP A 55 -8.85 -11.05 1.40
CA ASP A 55 -10.22 -11.32 1.78
C ASP A 55 -11.13 -10.77 0.66
N ASN A 56 -12.13 -11.57 0.26
CA ASN A 56 -13.00 -11.30 -0.90
C ASN A 56 -12.35 -11.47 -2.28
N ASN A 57 -11.29 -12.27 -2.40
CA ASN A 57 -10.73 -12.74 -3.67
C ASN A 57 -10.38 -11.61 -4.66
N ASN A 58 -9.74 -10.55 -4.17
CA ASN A 58 -9.29 -9.43 -4.99
C ASN A 58 -7.95 -8.88 -4.50
N LEU A 59 -7.35 -8.01 -5.31
CA LEU A 59 -6.12 -7.28 -5.00
C LEU A 59 -6.40 -5.82 -4.62
N LEU A 60 -7.61 -5.52 -4.12
CA LEU A 60 -7.91 -4.17 -3.67
C LEU A 60 -7.20 -3.88 -2.36
N ASP A 61 -6.71 -2.65 -2.24
CA ASP A 61 -6.12 -2.15 -1.01
C ASP A 61 -7.21 -2.02 0.06
N SER A 62 -6.97 -2.69 1.18
CA SER A 62 -7.78 -2.61 2.39
C SER A 62 -7.26 -1.51 3.34
N GLY A 63 -6.18 -0.82 2.96
CA GLY A 63 -5.61 0.33 3.65
C GLY A 63 -6.24 1.67 3.23
N PRO A 64 -5.73 2.78 3.79
CA PRO A 64 -6.35 4.10 3.66
C PRO A 64 -6.06 4.83 2.34
N LEU A 65 -5.12 4.34 1.53
CA LEU A 65 -4.60 5.04 0.34
C LEU A 65 -5.15 4.49 -0.99
N LEU A 66 -5.88 3.38 -0.97
CA LEU A 66 -6.50 2.76 -2.15
C LEU A 66 -5.45 2.37 -3.23
N ILE A 67 -4.25 2.00 -2.80
CA ILE A 67 -3.15 1.59 -3.69
C ILE A 67 -3.32 0.11 -4.06
N ASN A 68 -4.24 -0.14 -4.99
CA ASN A 68 -4.59 -1.50 -5.40
C ASN A 68 -3.42 -2.25 -6.05
N GLY A 69 -3.36 -3.54 -5.80
CA GLY A 69 -2.44 -4.45 -6.46
C GLY A 69 -2.91 -4.85 -7.86
N THR A 70 -1.96 -5.24 -8.69
CA THR A 70 -2.22 -5.95 -9.96
C THR A 70 -1.35 -7.21 -9.99
N GLY A 71 -1.57 -8.10 -10.96
CA GLY A 71 -0.76 -9.30 -11.03
C GLY A 71 -1.11 -10.20 -12.20
N MET A 72 -0.39 -11.30 -12.29
CA MET A 72 -0.59 -12.33 -13.32
C MET A 72 -0.47 -13.72 -12.71
N ASN A 73 -1.26 -14.66 -13.22
CA ASN A 73 -1.21 -16.09 -12.87
C ASN A 73 -1.24 -16.36 -11.35
N TYR A 74 -2.10 -15.63 -10.63
CA TYR A 74 -2.39 -15.84 -9.22
C TYR A 74 -3.81 -16.40 -9.04
N SER A 75 -4.06 -17.03 -7.90
CA SER A 75 -5.40 -17.49 -7.52
C SER A 75 -5.62 -17.30 -6.02
N PHE A 76 -6.89 -17.15 -5.63
CA PHE A 76 -7.28 -17.04 -4.22
C PHE A 76 -7.76 -18.39 -3.69
N THR A 77 -7.41 -18.72 -2.46
CA THR A 77 -7.85 -19.94 -1.78
C THR A 77 -8.25 -19.63 -0.34
N SER A 78 -9.12 -20.44 0.26
CA SER A 78 -9.55 -20.31 1.65
C SER A 78 -8.60 -20.97 2.66
N SER A 79 -7.31 -21.10 2.31
CA SER A 79 -6.29 -21.81 3.09
C SER A 79 -5.21 -20.89 3.66
N GLY A 80 -5.57 -19.63 3.93
CA GLY A 80 -4.64 -18.65 4.50
C GLY A 80 -4.36 -18.90 5.99
N ARG A 81 -3.31 -18.23 6.50
CA ARG A 81 -3.05 -18.18 7.96
C ARG A 81 -4.26 -17.60 8.70
N VAL A 82 -4.86 -16.57 8.12
CA VAL A 82 -6.13 -15.97 8.52
C VAL A 82 -6.95 -15.87 7.23
N ASN A 83 -8.16 -16.43 7.22
CA ASN A 83 -9.10 -16.35 6.10
C ASN A 83 -8.52 -16.81 4.74
N GLN A 84 -8.67 -15.98 3.70
CA GLN A 84 -8.19 -16.26 2.36
C GLN A 84 -6.69 -15.98 2.20
N CYS A 85 -6.06 -16.64 1.24
CA CYS A 85 -4.71 -16.31 0.80
C CYS A 85 -4.61 -16.32 -0.71
N LEU A 86 -3.55 -15.69 -1.20
CA LEU A 86 -3.16 -15.71 -2.59
C LEU A 86 -2.09 -16.78 -2.80
N THR A 87 -2.27 -17.58 -3.86
CA THR A 87 -1.26 -18.54 -4.33
C THR A 87 -0.72 -18.12 -5.69
N LEU A 88 0.60 -18.17 -5.81
CA LEU A 88 1.32 -17.98 -7.07
C LEU A 88 1.69 -19.36 -7.61
N SER A 89 1.29 -19.65 -8.85
CA SER A 89 1.59 -20.92 -9.51
C SER A 89 1.90 -20.70 -10.99
N GLY A 90 2.96 -21.32 -11.48
CA GLY A 90 3.41 -21.19 -12.87
C GLY A 90 4.80 -20.57 -12.98
N THR A 91 5.31 -20.47 -14.20
CA THR A 91 6.65 -19.96 -14.51
C THR A 91 6.75 -18.43 -14.50
N SER A 92 5.63 -17.73 -14.72
CA SER A 92 5.53 -16.27 -14.59
C SER A 92 4.28 -15.96 -13.77
N SER A 93 4.44 -15.76 -12.47
CA SER A 93 3.35 -15.53 -11.52
C SER A 93 3.79 -14.49 -10.50
N TYR A 94 3.03 -13.42 -10.36
CA TYR A 94 3.37 -12.31 -9.46
C TYR A 94 2.15 -11.49 -9.06
N VAL A 95 2.32 -10.78 -7.95
CA VAL A 95 1.50 -9.63 -7.56
C VAL A 95 2.43 -8.44 -7.42
N GLN A 96 1.99 -7.29 -7.89
CA GLN A 96 2.74 -6.05 -7.83
C GLN A 96 1.87 -4.91 -7.30
N ILE A 97 2.51 -4.02 -6.56
CA ILE A 97 1.95 -2.75 -6.11
C ILE A 97 2.82 -1.66 -6.73
N THR A 98 2.20 -0.68 -7.38
CA THR A 98 2.90 0.42 -8.05
C THR A 98 2.46 1.76 -7.46
N GLY A 99 3.15 2.85 -7.82
CA GLY A 99 2.81 4.19 -7.31
C GLY A 99 3.31 4.49 -5.88
N LEU A 100 4.18 3.66 -5.32
CA LEU A 100 4.76 3.83 -3.99
C LEU A 100 5.81 4.96 -3.98
N ARG A 101 5.35 6.21 -3.85
CA ARG A 101 6.12 7.43 -4.13
C ARG A 101 7.38 7.65 -3.30
N ARG A 102 7.45 7.09 -2.08
CA ARG A 102 8.59 7.26 -1.15
C ARG A 102 9.47 6.03 -1.01
N LEU A 103 9.14 4.97 -1.74
CA LEU A 103 9.87 3.71 -1.65
C LEU A 103 11.22 3.82 -2.36
N GLY A 104 12.31 3.48 -1.65
CA GLY A 104 13.67 3.58 -2.18
C GLY A 104 14.26 5.00 -2.19
N ILE A 105 13.63 5.98 -1.51
CA ILE A 105 14.22 7.31 -1.30
C ILE A 105 15.08 7.31 -0.03
N ASN A 106 16.26 7.93 -0.09
CA ASN A 106 17.12 8.14 1.08
C ASN A 106 16.35 8.83 2.21
N ASP A 107 16.63 8.44 3.46
CA ASP A 107 15.99 8.96 4.68
C ASP A 107 14.48 8.69 4.79
N TRP A 108 13.92 7.84 3.93
CA TRP A 108 12.55 7.33 4.02
C TRP A 108 12.57 5.82 4.27
N PRO A 109 12.72 5.39 5.54
CA PRO A 109 12.73 3.97 5.86
C PRO A 109 11.38 3.35 5.51
N TYR A 110 11.42 2.12 5.02
CA TYR A 110 10.26 1.34 4.65
C TYR A 110 10.31 -0.04 5.30
N THR A 111 9.15 -0.69 5.42
CA THR A 111 9.03 -2.04 5.97
C THR A 111 7.96 -2.79 5.19
N PHE A 112 8.20 -4.08 4.98
CA PHE A 112 7.22 -5.02 4.43
C PHE A 112 6.86 -6.04 5.49
N ALA A 113 5.59 -6.39 5.60
CA ALA A 113 5.11 -7.47 6.44
C ALA A 113 4.23 -8.41 5.61
N ILE A 114 4.55 -9.70 5.62
CA ILE A 114 3.84 -10.71 4.83
C ILE A 114 3.85 -12.07 5.54
N TRP A 115 2.73 -12.79 5.43
CA TRP A 115 2.67 -14.21 5.76
C TRP A 115 2.92 -15.03 4.51
N ILE A 116 3.96 -15.87 4.53
CA ILE A 116 4.33 -16.72 3.40
C ILE A 116 4.33 -18.20 3.81
N TYR A 117 3.90 -19.06 2.89
CA TYR A 117 4.02 -20.51 3.01
C TYR A 117 4.70 -21.06 1.74
N PRO A 118 6.04 -21.17 1.74
CA PRO A 118 6.79 -21.60 0.56
C PRO A 118 6.56 -23.10 0.31
N LYS A 119 6.21 -23.47 -0.93
CA LYS A 119 6.07 -24.88 -1.34
C LYS A 119 7.39 -25.48 -1.85
N ILE A 120 8.29 -24.63 -2.32
CA ILE A 120 9.64 -24.98 -2.74
C ILE A 120 10.57 -24.03 -1.99
N ASN A 121 11.56 -24.60 -1.29
CA ASN A 121 12.47 -23.84 -0.42
C ASN A 121 13.86 -23.65 -1.04
N SER A 122 14.04 -24.10 -2.29
CA SER A 122 15.32 -24.08 -2.99
C SER A 122 15.29 -23.00 -4.07
N PHE A 123 15.99 -21.91 -3.80
CA PHE A 123 16.22 -20.76 -4.69
C PHE A 123 14.97 -19.94 -5.04
N GLY A 124 15.14 -18.63 -5.13
CA GLY A 124 14.13 -17.71 -5.67
C GLY A 124 13.90 -16.48 -4.80
N THR A 125 13.51 -15.39 -5.43
CA THR A 125 13.20 -14.13 -4.74
C THR A 125 11.69 -14.06 -4.49
N ILE A 126 11.33 -13.66 -3.27
CA ILE A 126 9.95 -13.49 -2.82
C ILE A 126 9.50 -12.05 -3.07
N ILE A 127 10.36 -11.07 -2.78
CA ILE A 127 10.07 -9.65 -2.94
C ILE A 127 11.16 -9.01 -3.80
N TYR A 128 10.75 -8.40 -4.90
CA TYR A 128 11.56 -7.48 -5.69
C TYR A 128 11.10 -6.06 -5.46
N LEU A 129 12.06 -5.15 -5.42
CA LEU A 129 11.83 -3.73 -5.49
C LEU A 129 12.33 -3.23 -6.85
N SER A 130 11.52 -2.47 -7.56
CA SER A 130 11.86 -1.91 -8.87
C SER A 130 11.27 -0.52 -9.01
N ILE A 131 11.99 0.35 -9.69
CA ILE A 131 11.46 1.66 -10.12
C ILE A 131 10.60 1.53 -11.41
N GLU A 132 10.71 0.42 -12.13
CA GLU A 132 9.93 0.10 -13.35
C GLU A 132 8.84 -0.93 -13.06
N ILE A 133 7.73 -0.84 -13.82
CA ILE A 133 6.57 -1.75 -13.73
C ILE A 133 6.76 -3.00 -14.62
N SER A 134 7.71 -2.98 -15.57
CA SER A 134 7.98 -4.11 -16.48
C SER A 134 9.47 -4.46 -16.55
N PRO A 135 9.83 -5.75 -16.54
CA PRO A 135 11.19 -6.20 -16.80
C PRO A 135 11.63 -6.06 -18.27
N THR A 136 10.73 -5.68 -19.19
CA THR A 136 10.98 -5.71 -20.66
C THR A 136 11.60 -4.44 -21.25
N THR A 137 11.71 -3.36 -20.48
CA THR A 137 12.35 -2.11 -20.94
C THR A 137 13.55 -1.82 -20.04
N PRO A 138 14.76 -2.26 -20.41
CA PRO A 138 15.97 -2.01 -19.63
C PRO A 138 16.44 -0.58 -19.90
N THR A 139 15.72 0.39 -19.36
CA THR A 139 16.30 1.69 -19.03
C THR A 139 17.07 1.53 -17.71
N PHE A 140 18.09 2.35 -17.46
CA PHE A 140 19.06 2.26 -16.35
C PHE A 140 18.43 2.42 -14.95
N SER A 141 17.56 1.50 -14.60
CA SER A 141 16.67 1.50 -13.44
C SER A 141 17.04 0.36 -12.51
N TRP A 142 17.01 0.63 -11.22
CA TRP A 142 17.36 -0.38 -10.22
C TRP A 142 16.21 -1.39 -10.05
N CYS A 143 16.58 -2.66 -9.96
CA CYS A 143 15.70 -3.78 -9.61
C CYS A 143 16.46 -4.67 -8.64
N LEU A 144 15.99 -4.76 -7.40
CA LEU A 144 16.73 -5.32 -6.28
C LEU A 144 15.91 -6.43 -5.61
N PRO A 145 16.47 -7.65 -5.45
CA PRO A 145 15.86 -8.64 -4.58
C PRO A 145 15.98 -8.17 -3.13
N VAL A 146 14.85 -8.08 -2.42
CA VAL A 146 14.80 -7.65 -1.02
C VAL A 146 14.70 -8.84 -0.08
N MET A 147 14.03 -9.91 -0.52
CA MET A 147 13.82 -11.12 0.26
C MET A 147 13.76 -12.33 -0.67
N GLY A 148 14.41 -13.43 -0.30
CA GLY A 148 14.44 -14.65 -1.10
C GLY A 148 14.91 -15.87 -0.30
N PHE A 149 14.84 -17.03 -0.92
CA PHE A 149 15.49 -18.25 -0.45
C PHE A 149 16.87 -18.34 -1.10
N THR A 150 17.89 -18.54 -0.26
CA THR A 150 19.28 -18.78 -0.67
C THR A 150 19.54 -20.24 -0.93
#